data_AF-A0A3N5L0L2-F1
#
_entry.id   AF-A0A3N5L0L2-F1
#
_cell.length_a   1.000
_cell.length_b   1.000
_cell.length_c   1.000
_cell.angle_alpha   90.00
_cell.angle_beta   90.00
_cell.angle_gamma   90.00
#
_symmetry.space_group_name_H-M   'P 1'
#
loop_
_entity.id
_entity.type
_entity.pdbx_description
1 polymer ?
#
loop_
_entity_poly.entity_id
_entity_poly.type
_entity_poly.pdbx_seq_one_letter_code
_entity_poly.pdbx_strand_id
1 'polypeptide(L)' 'MRASTKDQAEGKFHEVKGKVKETAGHLTNNPDLEAEGTAERLAGTVQDKIGQLEKVLGK' A
#
# COMPACT_ATOMS: atom_id res chain seq x y z
N MET A 1 -6.76 -25.95 0.24
CA MET A 1 -7.15 -24.52 0.28
C MET A 1 -6.75 -23.92 1.62
N ARG A 2 -5.57 -23.30 1.75
CA ARG A 2 -5.08 -22.66 3.00
C ARG A 2 -4.12 -21.46 2.78
N ALA A 3 -3.96 -21.00 1.54
CA ALA A 3 -3.11 -19.83 1.23
C ALA A 3 -3.87 -18.50 1.40
N SER A 4 -5.13 -18.44 0.96
CA SER A 4 -5.90 -17.18 0.92
C SER A 4 -6.06 -16.47 2.26
N THR A 5 -6.14 -17.19 3.38
CA THR A 5 -6.32 -16.55 4.70
C THR A 5 -5.03 -15.89 5.20
N LYS A 6 -3.86 -16.45 4.85
CA LYS A 6 -2.57 -15.92 5.24
C LYS A 6 -2.19 -14.72 4.38
N ASP A 7 -2.40 -14.81 3.07
CA ASP A 7 -2.23 -13.67 2.14
C ASP A 7 -3.18 -12.51 2.46
N GLN A 8 -4.45 -12.78 2.80
CA GLN A 8 -5.37 -11.72 3.24
C GLN A 8 -4.97 -11.09 4.57
N ALA A 9 -4.38 -11.89 5.48
CA ALA A 9 -3.87 -11.37 6.74
C ALA A 9 -2.63 -10.49 6.51
N GLU A 10 -1.68 -10.93 5.67
CA GLU A 10 -0.49 -10.16 5.32
C GLU A 10 -0.83 -8.87 4.58
N GLY A 11 -1.77 -8.91 3.62
CA GLY A 11 -2.25 -7.72 2.92
C GLY A 11 -2.91 -6.70 3.85
N LYS A 12 -3.79 -7.16 4.76
CA LYS A 12 -4.38 -6.29 5.79
C LYS A 12 -3.32 -5.75 6.76
N PHE A 13 -2.33 -6.57 7.12
CA PHE A 13 -1.27 -6.13 8.02
C PHE A 13 -0.42 -5.02 7.38
N HIS A 14 -0.15 -5.10 6.09
CA HIS A 14 0.57 -4.07 5.35
C HIS A 14 -0.24 -2.77 5.25
N GLU A 15 -1.53 -2.87 4.94
CA GLU A 15 -2.43 -1.72 4.84
C GLU A 15 -2.56 -0.98 6.19
N VAL A 16 -2.70 -1.75 7.28
CA VAL A 16 -2.74 -1.21 8.64
C VAL A 16 -1.41 -0.53 8.99
N LYS A 17 -0.28 -1.17 8.68
CA LYS A 17 1.05 -0.60 8.95
C LYS A 17 1.31 0.69 8.18
N GLY A 18 0.89 0.73 6.91
CA GLY A 18 0.95 1.93 6.07
C GLY A 18 0.12 3.06 6.65
N LYS A 19 -1.15 2.80 7.00
CA LYS A 19 -2.02 3.79 7.67
C LYS A 19 -1.44 4.28 8.99
N VAL A 20 -0.87 3.40 9.80
CA VAL A 20 -0.25 3.77 11.08
C VAL A 20 0.97 4.64 10.87
N LYS A 21 1.86 4.31 9.91
CA LYS A 21 3.01 5.15 9.57
C LYS A 21 2.59 6.51 9.03
N GLU A 22 1.58 6.55 8.18
CA GLU A 22 1.06 7.78 7.59
C GLU A 22 0.45 8.68 8.68
N THR A 23 -0.37 8.09 9.56
CA THR A 23 -0.96 8.79 10.71
C THR A 23 0.12 9.30 11.67
N ALA A 24 1.12 8.47 11.99
CA ALA A 24 2.22 8.83 12.87
C ALA A 24 3.12 9.91 12.25
N GLY A 25 3.41 9.85 10.95
CA GLY A 25 4.14 10.90 10.22
C GLY A 25 3.40 12.24 10.26
N HIS A 26 2.09 12.20 10.01
CA HIS A 26 1.23 13.39 10.07
C HIS A 26 1.13 13.98 11.50
N LEU A 27 1.13 13.13 12.54
CA LEU A 27 1.12 13.54 13.95
C LEU A 27 2.47 14.07 14.44
N THR A 28 3.57 13.52 13.94
CA THR A 28 4.93 13.90 14.37
C THR A 28 5.50 15.08 13.57
N ASN A 29 4.77 15.58 12.56
CA ASN A 29 5.20 16.67 11.67
C ASN A 29 6.61 16.40 11.10
N ASN A 30 6.89 15.13 10.78
CA ASN A 30 8.20 14.69 10.35
C ASN A 30 8.21 14.63 8.82
N PRO A 31 8.90 15.54 8.14
CA PRO A 31 8.86 15.65 6.67
C PRO A 31 9.38 14.39 5.97
N ASP A 32 10.33 13.67 6.58
CA ASP A 32 10.82 12.39 6.06
C ASP A 32 9.74 11.31 6.01
N LEU A 33 8.94 11.15 7.08
CA LEU A 33 7.86 10.14 7.14
C LEU A 33 6.71 10.50 6.20
N GLU A 34 6.40 11.78 6.05
CA GLU A 34 5.37 12.26 5.12
C GLU A 34 5.79 12.05 3.66
N ALA A 35 7.07 12.29 3.36
CA ALA A 35 7.66 12.04 2.05
C ALA A 35 7.69 10.53 1.71
N GLU A 36 8.11 9.68 2.64
CA GLU A 36 8.07 8.22 2.47
C GLU A 36 6.64 7.71 2.25
N GLY A 37 5.68 8.17 3.06
CA GLY A 37 4.27 7.79 2.92
C GLY A 37 3.67 8.23 1.59
N THR A 38 3.99 9.44 1.13
CA THR A 38 3.55 9.96 -0.17
C THR A 38 4.17 9.18 -1.33
N ALA A 39 5.45 8.86 -1.26
CA ALA A 39 6.15 8.06 -2.26
C ALA A 39 5.58 6.64 -2.35
N GLU A 40 5.30 5.99 -1.21
CA GLU A 40 4.72 4.65 -1.14
C GLU A 40 3.29 4.63 -1.70
N ARG A 41 2.48 5.66 -1.41
CA ARG A 41 1.16 5.85 -2.04
C ARG A 41 1.22 5.99 -3.56
N LEU A 42 2.16 6.79 -4.06
CA LEU A 42 2.36 7.01 -5.48
C LEU A 42 2.78 5.72 -6.18
N ALA A 43 3.76 5.01 -5.62
CA ALA A 43 4.21 3.72 -6.12
C ALA A 43 3.05 2.70 -6.15
N GLY A 44 2.28 2.59 -5.07
CA GLY A 44 1.12 1.71 -5.00
C GLY A 44 0.04 2.05 -6.03
N THR A 45 -0.24 3.33 -6.26
CA THR A 45 -1.21 3.79 -7.27
C THR A 45 -0.74 3.45 -8.69
N VAL A 46 0.56 3.58 -8.96
CA VAL A 46 1.15 3.21 -10.26
C VAL A 46 1.07 1.71 -10.47
N GLN A 47 1.43 0.91 -9.47
CA GLN A 47 1.34 -0.54 -9.52
C GLN A 47 -0.10 -1.02 -9.72
N ASP A 48 -1.06 -0.40 -9.04
CA ASP A 48 -2.48 -0.74 -9.18
C ASP A 48 -3.00 -0.44 -10.59
N LYS A 49 -2.63 0.72 -11.15
CA LYS A 49 -2.96 1.07 -12.54
C LYS A 49 -2.35 0.09 -13.54
N ILE A 50 -1.09 -0.31 -13.35
CA ILE A 50 -0.43 -1.30 -14.22
C ILE A 50 -1.13 -2.65 -14.11
N GLY A 51 -1.43 -3.11 -12.89
CA GLY A 51 -2.15 -4.36 -12.66
C GLY A 51 -3.56 -4.35 -13.25
N GLN A 52 -4.27 -3.22 -13.19
CA GLN A 52 -5.56 -3.07 -13.86
C GLN A 52 -5.44 -3.10 -15.40
N LEU A 53 -4.41 -2.48 -15.96
CA LEU A 53 -4.14 -2.52 -17.41
C LEU A 53 -3.79 -3.94 -17.88
N GLU A 54 -2.91 -4.65 -17.16
CA GLU A 54 -2.60 -6.06 -17.46
C GLU A 54 -3.85 -6.95 -17.37
N LYS A 55 -4.73 -6.69 -16.39
CA LYS A 55 -5.98 -7.43 -16.23
C LYS A 55 -7.01 -7.16 -17.34
N VAL A 56 -6.94 -5.98 -17.96
CA VAL A 56 -7.80 -5.60 -19.11
C VAL A 56 -7.20 -6.09 -20.43
N LEU A 57 -5.87 -6.02 -20.61
CA LEU A 57 -5.20 -6.52 -21.81
C LEU A 57 -5.05 -8.06 -21.84
N GLY A 58 -5.09 -8.71 -20.68
CA GLY A 58 -4.96 -10.16 -20.52
C GLY A 58 -6.26 -10.95 -20.66
N LYS A 59 -7.31 -10.35 -21.22
CA LYS A 59 -8.55 -11.03 -21.64
C LYS A 59 -8.74 -10.94 -23.15
#